data_AF-A0A932K5S1-F1
#
_entry.id   AF-A0A932K5S1-F1
#
_cell.length_a   1.000
_cell.length_b   1.000
_cell.length_c   1.000
_cell.angle_alpha   90.00
_cell.angle_beta   90.00
_cell.angle_gamma   90.00
#
_symmetry.space_group_name_H-M   'P 1'
#
loop_
_entity.id
_entity.type
_entity.pdbx_description
1 polymer ?
#
loop_
_entity_poly.entity_id
_entity_poly.type
_entity_poly.pdbx_seq_one_letter_code
_entity_poly.pdbx_strand_id
1 'polypeptide(L)'
;ESNGIVFAYMGLPDQQPPFPVYDSFTRPGYRLMPGRQYFYPCNWLQIMENTMDPVHTAFLHTIVSGSQFTEEFGKVPELEFTETPIGMIYIATRRVGDNIWARMVEAVLPNLQQVAPIWEDGHQEHPFSGPMMSRWIVPVDDTTHHYAPRPARRRLLRGGPAAPRRL
;
A
#
# COMPACT_ATOMS: atom_id res chain seq x y z
N GLU A 1 -20.43 -3.17 8.33
CA GLU A 1 -19.81 -3.83 7.15
C GLU A 1 -19.46 -2.74 6.14
N SER A 2 -18.34 -2.86 5.45
CA SER A 2 -17.93 -1.92 4.38
C SER A 2 -17.17 -2.69 3.30
N ASN A 3 -17.66 -2.65 2.06
CA ASN A 3 -17.03 -3.23 0.87
C ASN A 3 -16.59 -4.70 1.01
N GLY A 4 -17.43 -5.54 1.60
CA GLY A 4 -17.21 -6.96 1.81
C GLY A 4 -16.34 -7.30 3.03
N ILE A 5 -16.07 -6.34 3.92
CA ILE A 5 -15.29 -6.54 5.15
C ILE A 5 -16.10 -6.11 6.38
N VAL A 6 -16.10 -6.94 7.41
CA VAL A 6 -16.71 -6.65 8.70
C VAL A 6 -15.69 -5.96 9.60
N PHE A 7 -16.08 -4.83 10.18
CA PHE A 7 -15.28 -4.06 11.13
C PHE A 7 -15.99 -4.07 12.48
N ALA A 8 -15.20 -4.15 13.54
CA ALA A 8 -15.66 -4.04 14.92
C ALA A 8 -14.90 -2.93 15.61
N TYR A 9 -15.60 -2.16 16.45
CA TYR A 9 -15.01 -1.24 17.40
C TYR A 9 -15.16 -1.85 18.78
N MET A 10 -14.04 -2.03 19.49
CA MET A 10 -13.99 -2.72 20.79
C MET A 10 -13.73 -1.75 21.96
N GLY A 11 -13.79 -0.44 21.71
CA GLY A 11 -13.67 0.59 22.75
C GLY A 11 -15.02 0.93 23.40
N LEU A 12 -15.03 1.99 24.19
CA LEU A 12 -16.23 2.46 24.88
C LEU A 12 -17.28 2.98 23.86
N PRO A 13 -18.56 2.56 23.92
CA PRO A 13 -19.55 2.89 22.90
C PRO A 13 -19.73 4.39 22.63
N ASP A 14 -19.58 5.24 23.65
CA ASP A 14 -19.67 6.70 23.57
C ASP A 14 -18.43 7.36 22.95
N GLN A 15 -17.33 6.62 22.79
CA GLN A 15 -16.08 7.08 22.18
C GLN A 15 -15.85 6.52 20.77
N GLN A 16 -16.84 5.85 20.18
CA GLN A 16 -16.71 5.27 18.85
C GLN A 16 -16.45 6.39 17.81
N PRO A 17 -15.30 6.36 17.11
CA PRO A 17 -15.02 7.34 16.07
C PRO A 17 -15.87 7.05 14.83
N PRO A 18 -16.07 8.06 13.95
CA PRO A 18 -16.59 7.83 12.62
C PRO A 18 -15.77 6.77 11.88
N PHE A 19 -16.43 5.98 11.02
CA PHE A 19 -15.73 5.00 10.19
C PHE A 19 -14.71 5.71 9.27
N PRO A 20 -13.44 5.27 9.24
CA PRO A 20 -12.42 5.97 8.46
C PRO A 20 -12.66 5.80 6.96
N VAL A 21 -12.64 6.93 6.24
CA VAL A 21 -12.74 6.97 4.78
C VAL A 21 -11.47 7.62 4.24
N TYR A 22 -10.65 6.83 3.53
CA TYR A 22 -9.43 7.32 2.88
C TYR A 22 -9.70 7.75 1.44
N ASP A 23 -8.92 8.70 0.95
CA ASP A 23 -8.95 9.18 -0.44
C ASP A 23 -8.76 8.05 -1.46
N SER A 24 -7.92 7.06 -1.11
CA SER A 24 -7.66 5.84 -1.89
C SER A 24 -8.93 5.00 -2.09
N PHE A 25 -9.95 5.13 -1.23
CA PHE A 25 -11.20 4.39 -1.33
C PHE A 25 -12.22 5.05 -2.26
N THR A 26 -12.10 6.36 -2.47
CA THR A 26 -13.03 7.15 -3.28
C THR A 26 -12.44 7.55 -4.62
N ARG A 27 -11.26 7.01 -4.98
CA ARG A 27 -10.53 7.41 -6.18
C ARG A 27 -11.31 7.07 -7.47
N PRO A 28 -11.58 8.06 -8.35
CA PRO A 28 -12.32 7.81 -9.59
C PRO A 28 -11.65 6.79 -10.50
N GLY A 29 -12.45 5.92 -11.11
CA GLY A 29 -11.99 4.91 -12.07
C GLY A 29 -11.47 3.62 -11.45
N TYR A 30 -11.41 3.50 -10.13
CA TYR A 30 -11.03 2.28 -9.42
C TYR A 30 -12.24 1.65 -8.74
N ARG A 31 -12.23 0.33 -8.63
CA ARG A 31 -13.19 -0.43 -7.81
C ARG A 31 -12.43 -1.12 -6.70
N LEU A 32 -12.87 -0.90 -5.45
CA LEU A 32 -12.39 -1.65 -4.30
C LEU A 32 -12.94 -3.06 -4.34
N MET A 33 -12.10 -4.02 -4.00
CA MET A 33 -12.50 -5.41 -3.82
C MET A 33 -11.88 -5.94 -2.53
N PRO A 34 -12.60 -6.75 -1.73
CA PRO A 34 -11.97 -7.46 -0.63
C PRO A 34 -10.98 -8.49 -1.20
N GLY A 35 -9.78 -8.53 -0.64
CA GLY A 35 -8.77 -9.52 -0.95
C GLY A 35 -8.89 -10.74 -0.04
N ARG A 36 -8.02 -11.73 -0.27
CA ARG A 36 -7.97 -12.95 0.55
C ARG A 36 -7.45 -12.64 1.95
N GLN A 37 -8.08 -13.19 2.98
CA GLN A 37 -7.57 -13.14 4.34
C GLN A 37 -6.36 -14.07 4.50
N TYR A 38 -5.32 -13.60 5.16
CA TYR A 38 -4.11 -14.39 5.46
C TYR A 38 -3.84 -14.40 6.96
N PHE A 39 -3.34 -15.52 7.48
CA PHE A 39 -2.94 -15.69 8.87
C PHE A 39 -1.45 -15.93 8.93
N TYR A 40 -0.76 -15.25 9.84
CA TYR A 40 0.67 -15.41 10.02
C TYR A 40 1.01 -15.64 11.49
N PRO A 41 1.97 -16.54 11.77
CA PRO A 41 2.38 -16.89 13.13
C PRO A 41 3.40 -15.86 13.66
N CYS A 42 3.03 -14.59 13.66
CA CYS A 42 3.82 -13.52 14.26
C CYS A 42 2.93 -12.40 14.81
N ASN A 43 3.49 -11.59 15.71
CA ASN A 43 2.79 -10.45 16.26
C ASN A 43 2.50 -9.42 15.15
N TRP A 44 1.33 -8.80 15.22
CA TRP A 44 0.84 -7.81 14.26
C TRP A 44 1.82 -6.63 14.06
N LEU A 45 2.57 -6.25 15.11
CA LEU A 45 3.56 -5.17 15.05
C LEU A 45 4.74 -5.50 14.13
N GLN A 46 5.19 -6.76 14.08
CA GLN A 46 6.30 -7.18 13.23
C GLN A 46 5.99 -6.95 11.74
N ILE A 47 4.71 -7.03 11.39
CA ILE A 47 4.25 -6.74 10.04
C ILE A 47 4.15 -5.23 9.77
N MET A 48 3.74 -4.46 10.78
CA MET A 48 3.75 -3.00 10.66
C MET A 48 5.17 -2.50 10.42
N GLU A 49 6.15 -3.03 11.17
CA GLU A 49 7.57 -2.75 10.97
C GLU A 49 8.06 -3.18 9.59
N ASN A 50 7.73 -4.41 9.15
CA ASN A 50 8.09 -4.88 7.81
C ASN A 50 7.64 -3.91 6.71
N THR A 51 6.48 -3.29 6.87
CA THR A 51 6.00 -2.33 5.87
C THR A 51 6.80 -1.06 5.83
N MET A 52 7.26 -0.56 6.98
CA MET A 52 8.09 0.65 7.04
C MET A 52 9.58 0.40 6.77
N ASP A 53 9.95 -0.82 6.37
CA ASP A 53 11.28 -1.16 5.91
C ASP A 53 11.31 -1.36 4.38
N PRO A 54 11.59 -0.35 3.55
CA PRO A 54 11.77 -0.55 2.11
C PRO A 54 13.03 -1.34 1.74
N VAL A 55 14.00 -1.51 2.63
CA VAL A 55 15.28 -2.18 2.31
C VAL A 55 15.08 -3.68 2.10
N HIS A 56 14.17 -4.33 2.85
CA HIS A 56 13.87 -5.75 2.61
C HIS A 56 13.39 -6.02 1.17
N THR A 57 12.78 -5.04 0.50
CA THR A 57 12.34 -5.22 -0.90
C THR A 57 13.50 -5.43 -1.86
N ALA A 58 14.65 -4.79 -1.61
CA ALA A 58 15.84 -5.02 -2.42
C ALA A 58 16.46 -6.39 -2.13
N PHE A 59 16.62 -6.73 -0.84
CA PHE A 59 17.28 -7.97 -0.46
C PHE A 59 16.40 -9.20 -0.65
N LEU A 60 15.26 -9.26 0.03
CA LEU A 60 14.39 -10.42 0.05
C LEU A 60 13.65 -10.62 -1.27
N HIS A 61 13.14 -9.56 -1.89
CA HIS A 61 12.32 -9.68 -3.10
C HIS A 61 13.11 -9.54 -4.41
N THR A 62 14.44 -9.40 -4.37
CA THR A 62 15.27 -9.33 -5.59
C THR A 62 16.65 -9.96 -5.44
N ILE A 63 17.54 -9.41 -4.62
CA ILE A 63 18.96 -9.80 -4.58
C ILE A 63 19.14 -11.28 -4.17
N VAL A 64 18.44 -11.72 -3.12
CA VAL A 64 18.63 -13.05 -2.53
C VAL A 64 17.70 -14.10 -3.15
N SER A 65 16.43 -13.75 -3.40
CA SER A 65 15.41 -14.71 -3.85
C SER A 65 15.10 -14.65 -5.35
N GLY A 66 15.85 -13.84 -6.11
CA GLY A 66 15.49 -13.48 -7.48
C GLY A 66 14.35 -12.46 -7.51
N SER A 67 14.18 -11.80 -8.65
CA SER A 67 13.18 -10.74 -8.81
C SER A 67 11.76 -11.28 -8.74
N GLN A 68 11.04 -10.90 -7.68
CA GLN A 68 9.60 -11.19 -7.51
C GLN A 68 8.71 -10.05 -8.02
N PHE A 69 9.29 -8.87 -8.24
CA PHE A 69 8.62 -7.65 -8.70
C PHE A 69 9.24 -7.23 -10.04
N THR A 70 9.94 -6.09 -10.08
CA THR A 70 10.81 -5.69 -11.19
C THR A 70 12.27 -5.72 -10.73
N GLU A 71 13.22 -5.80 -11.66
CA GLU A 71 14.65 -5.86 -11.31
C GLU A 71 15.13 -4.61 -10.57
N GLU A 72 14.49 -3.46 -10.80
CA GLU A 72 14.85 -2.18 -10.19
C GLU A 72 14.60 -2.13 -8.68
N PHE A 73 13.72 -3.00 -8.15
CA PHE A 73 13.58 -3.18 -6.71
C PHE A 73 14.88 -3.61 -6.05
N GLY A 74 15.76 -4.32 -6.76
CA GLY A 74 17.07 -4.77 -6.28
C GLY A 74 18.08 -3.64 -6.03
N LYS A 75 17.79 -2.41 -6.45
CA LYS A 75 18.59 -1.24 -6.08
C LYS A 75 18.17 -0.78 -4.68
N VAL A 76 19.13 -0.74 -3.74
CA VAL A 76 18.89 -0.18 -2.41
C VAL A 76 18.56 1.31 -2.58
N PRO A 77 17.39 1.78 -2.10
CA PRO A 77 16.95 3.16 -2.28
C PRO A 77 17.62 4.12 -1.28
N GLU A 78 17.66 5.40 -1.66
CA GLU A 78 17.77 6.49 -0.69
C GLU A 78 16.42 6.67 0.02
N LEU A 79 16.46 6.86 1.33
CA LEU A 79 15.28 6.81 2.19
C LEU A 79 15.02 8.12 2.91
N GLU A 80 13.77 8.54 2.85
CA GLU A 80 13.23 9.61 3.67
C GLU A 80 11.97 9.11 4.37
N PHE A 81 11.74 9.59 5.59
CA PHE A 81 10.55 9.29 6.37
C PHE A 81 9.91 10.60 6.81
N THR A 82 8.59 10.69 6.71
CA THR A 82 7.84 11.86 7.11
C THR A 82 6.59 11.45 7.88
N GLU A 83 6.32 12.14 8.97
CA GLU A 83 5.11 11.92 9.75
C GLU A 83 3.90 12.51 9.01
N THR A 84 2.76 11.84 9.11
CA THR A 84 1.47 12.33 8.67
C THR A 84 0.55 12.49 9.87
N PRO A 85 -0.54 13.29 9.78
CA PRO A 85 -1.48 13.44 10.89
C PRO A 85 -2.10 12.12 11.39
N ILE A 86 -1.99 11.06 10.60
CA ILE A 86 -2.57 9.73 10.89
C ILE A 86 -1.52 8.61 10.91
N GLY A 87 -0.22 8.94 10.83
CA GLY A 87 0.83 7.94 10.80
C GLY A 87 2.15 8.42 10.19
N MET A 88 2.68 7.67 9.23
CA MET A 88 4.00 7.93 8.63
C MET A 88 4.07 7.43 7.20
N ILE A 89 4.80 8.15 6.35
CA ILE A 89 5.15 7.74 4.98
C ILE A 89 6.66 7.54 4.93
N TYR A 90 7.11 6.47 4.27
CA TYR A 90 8.47 6.44 3.73
C TYR A 90 8.46 6.76 2.25
N ILE A 91 9.54 7.38 1.80
CA ILE A 91 9.82 7.71 0.41
C ILE A 91 11.11 6.99 0.04
N ALA A 92 11.00 5.99 -0.83
CA ALA A 92 12.12 5.21 -1.34
C ALA A 92 12.46 5.66 -2.75
N THR A 93 13.62 6.28 -2.91
CA THR A 93 14.04 6.92 -4.16
C THR A 93 15.18 6.16 -4.82
N ARG A 94 15.08 5.91 -6.12
CA ARG A 94 16.08 5.19 -6.93
C ARG A 94 16.38 5.93 -8.22
N ARG A 95 17.63 5.82 -8.69
CA ARG A 95 18.02 6.23 -10.06
C ARG A 95 17.77 5.08 -11.04
N VAL A 96 17.00 5.34 -12.09
CA VAL A 96 16.69 4.40 -13.17
C VAL A 96 16.94 5.08 -14.52
N GLY A 97 18.09 4.82 -15.12
CA GLY A 97 18.54 5.59 -16.29
C GLY A 97 18.60 7.08 -15.96
N ASP A 98 17.93 7.90 -16.77
CA ASP A 98 17.81 9.34 -16.55
C ASP A 98 16.71 9.71 -15.54
N ASN A 99 15.85 8.76 -15.16
CA ASN A 99 14.70 8.99 -14.29
C ASN A 99 15.07 8.86 -12.80
N ILE A 100 14.28 9.58 -11.99
CA ILE A 100 14.15 9.34 -10.55
C ILE A 100 12.84 8.61 -10.31
N TRP A 101 12.93 7.40 -9.78
CA TRP A 101 11.77 6.62 -9.40
C TRP A 101 11.56 6.71 -7.90
N ALA A 102 10.47 7.37 -7.50
CA ALA A 102 10.06 7.54 -6.12
C ALA A 102 8.87 6.64 -5.80
N ARG A 103 9.04 5.75 -4.83
CA ARG A 103 8.00 4.86 -4.34
C ARG A 103 7.65 5.23 -2.90
N MET A 104 6.36 5.46 -2.65
CA MET A 104 5.85 5.91 -1.35
C MET A 104 4.89 4.87 -0.78
N VAL A 105 5.00 4.60 0.51
CA VAL A 105 4.06 3.73 1.24
C VAL A 105 3.75 4.39 2.56
N GLU A 106 2.48 4.38 2.92
CA GLU A 106 1.99 4.95 4.17
C GLU A 106 1.63 3.85 5.15
N ALA A 107 2.13 3.95 6.38
CA ALA A 107 1.55 3.29 7.54
C ALA A 107 0.58 4.27 8.20
N VAL A 108 -0.71 3.93 8.15
CA VAL A 108 -1.76 4.63 8.87
C VAL A 108 -1.96 3.93 10.20
N LEU A 109 -1.72 4.66 11.29
CA LEU A 109 -1.79 4.11 12.62
C LEU A 109 -3.24 3.87 13.07
N PRO A 110 -3.47 2.84 13.90
CA PRO A 110 -2.46 1.94 14.45
C PRO A 110 -2.04 0.82 13.50
N ASN A 111 -2.88 0.40 12.55
CA ASN A 111 -2.76 -0.94 11.97
C ASN A 111 -3.18 -1.07 10.50
N LEU A 112 -3.11 0.03 9.74
CA LEU A 112 -3.43 0.05 8.32
C LEU A 112 -2.20 0.41 7.50
N GLN A 113 -2.08 -0.19 6.32
CA GLN A 113 -1.01 0.10 5.37
C GLN A 113 -1.59 0.43 4.00
N GLN A 114 -1.01 1.41 3.32
CA GLN A 114 -1.27 1.72 1.93
C GLN A 114 -0.05 1.40 1.07
N VAL A 115 -0.12 0.27 0.36
CA VAL A 115 1.02 -0.29 -0.38
C VAL A 115 1.01 0.22 -1.82
N ALA A 116 2.11 0.84 -2.25
CA ALA A 116 2.32 1.27 -3.63
C ALA A 116 2.43 0.09 -4.61
N PRO A 117 2.15 0.32 -5.91
CA PRO A 117 2.33 -0.65 -6.97
C PRO A 117 3.67 -1.38 -6.92
N ILE A 118 3.62 -2.66 -7.27
CA ILE A 118 4.78 -3.57 -7.32
C ILE A 118 5.25 -3.88 -8.75
N TRP A 119 4.57 -3.30 -9.75
CA TRP A 119 4.85 -3.52 -11.17
C TRP A 119 5.48 -2.30 -11.86
N GLU A 120 5.75 -1.23 -11.11
CA GLU A 120 6.45 -0.06 -11.63
C GLU A 120 7.96 -0.33 -11.64
N ASP A 121 8.63 0.09 -12.71
CA ASP A 121 10.07 -0.10 -12.94
C ASP A 121 10.86 1.22 -13.00
N GLY A 122 10.16 2.36 -13.05
CA GLY A 122 10.78 3.68 -13.14
C GLY A 122 11.29 4.08 -14.52
N HIS A 123 11.07 3.28 -15.57
CA HIS A 123 11.50 3.61 -16.94
C HIS A 123 10.53 4.57 -17.64
N GLN A 124 9.24 4.53 -17.28
CA GLN A 124 8.21 5.40 -17.85
C GLN A 124 7.71 6.42 -16.82
N GLU A 125 7.72 7.69 -17.20
CA GLU A 125 7.10 8.76 -16.42
C GLU A 125 5.57 8.64 -16.43
N HIS A 126 4.95 8.77 -15.26
CA HIS A 126 3.50 8.84 -15.11
C HIS A 126 3.12 9.70 -13.90
N PRO A 127 1.89 10.27 -13.87
CA PRO A 127 1.39 10.93 -12.67
C PRO A 127 1.21 9.93 -11.52
N PHE A 128 1.05 10.43 -10.30
CA PHE A 128 0.87 9.62 -9.11
C PHE A 128 -0.15 8.47 -9.28
N SER A 129 0.32 7.24 -9.12
CA SER A 129 -0.45 6.00 -9.31
C SER A 129 -1.29 5.59 -8.11
N GLY A 130 -1.17 6.26 -6.95
CA GLY A 130 -1.86 5.87 -5.71
C GLY A 130 -1.46 4.49 -5.19
N PRO A 131 -1.97 4.08 -4.02
CA PRO A 131 -1.72 2.74 -3.51
C PRO A 131 -2.45 1.68 -4.34
N MET A 132 -1.78 0.56 -4.59
CA MET A 132 -2.36 -0.63 -5.20
C MET A 132 -3.35 -1.33 -4.25
N MET A 133 -3.06 -1.29 -2.95
CA MET A 133 -3.81 -2.04 -1.94
C MET A 133 -3.73 -1.36 -0.58
N SER A 134 -4.85 -1.37 0.13
CA SER A 134 -4.87 -1.07 1.57
C SER A 134 -4.99 -2.36 2.36
N ARG A 135 -4.31 -2.48 3.49
CA ARG A 135 -4.22 -3.73 4.24
C ARG A 135 -4.34 -3.46 5.73
N TRP A 136 -5.40 -3.99 6.34
CA TRP A 136 -5.53 -3.99 7.80
C TRP A 136 -4.81 -5.18 8.38
N ILE A 137 -4.06 -4.92 9.44
CA ILE A 137 -3.26 -5.89 10.18
C ILE A 137 -3.89 -6.00 11.56
N VAL A 138 -4.66 -7.06 11.75
CA VAL A 138 -5.53 -7.16 12.90
C VAL A 138 -4.92 -8.18 13.86
N PRO A 139 -4.56 -7.78 15.08
CA PRO A 139 -4.12 -8.73 16.10
C PRO A 139 -5.23 -9.75 16.34
N VAL A 140 -4.86 -11.02 16.38
CA VAL A 140 -5.75 -12.12 16.80
C VAL A 140 -5.45 -12.45 18.25
N ASP A 141 -4.16 -12.58 18.58
CA ASP A 141 -3.63 -12.74 19.94
C ASP A 141 -2.23 -12.09 20.04
N ASP A 142 -1.51 -12.34 21.13
CA ASP A 142 -0.17 -11.78 21.39
C ASP A 142 0.92 -12.26 20.41
N THR A 143 0.68 -13.34 19.69
CA THR A 143 1.64 -14.05 18.84
C THR A 143 1.16 -14.27 17.41
N THR A 144 -0.11 -14.00 17.12
CA THR A 144 -0.70 -14.19 15.79
C THR A 144 -1.55 -13.01 15.37
N HIS A 145 -1.64 -12.83 14.06
CA HIS A 145 -2.50 -11.81 13.46
C HIS A 145 -3.09 -12.30 12.14
N HIS A 146 -4.07 -11.56 11.63
CA HIS A 146 -4.56 -11.74 10.27
C HIS A 146 -4.51 -10.45 9.46
N TYR A 147 -4.45 -10.63 8.14
CA TYR A 147 -4.54 -9.55 7.18
C TYR A 147 -5.90 -9.54 6.50
N ALA A 148 -6.50 -8.36 6.39
CA ALA A 148 -7.64 -8.11 5.51
C ALA A 148 -7.22 -7.13 4.40
N PRO A 149 -6.68 -7.63 3.26
CA PRO A 149 -6.31 -6.78 2.15
C PRO A 149 -7.55 -6.26 1.41
N ARG A 150 -7.41 -5.05 0.87
CA ARG A 150 -8.35 -4.35 -0.02
C ARG A 150 -7.59 -3.84 -1.24
N PRO A 151 -7.43 -4.67 -2.28
CA PRO A 151 -6.92 -4.20 -3.56
C PRO A 151 -7.85 -3.17 -4.22
N ALA A 152 -7.26 -2.18 -4.87
CA ALA A 152 -7.94 -1.35 -5.86
C ALA A 152 -7.71 -1.96 -7.24
N ARG A 153 -8.75 -2.47 -7.91
CA ARG A 153 -8.61 -3.00 -9.29
C ARG A 153 -8.74 -1.89 -10.35
N ARG A 154 -7.93 -2.06 -11.40
CA ARG A 154 -7.65 -1.22 -12.58
C ARG A 154 -8.85 -0.51 -13.20
N ARG A 155 -8.58 0.72 -13.66
CA ARG A 155 -9.31 1.56 -14.62
C ARG A 155 -10.26 0.76 -15.51
N LEU A 156 -11.56 0.96 -15.34
CA LEU A 156 -12.55 0.60 -16.38
C LEU A 156 -12.16 1.40 -17.64
N LEU A 157 -11.53 0.75 -18.61
CA LEU A 157 -11.43 1.30 -19.96
C LEU A 157 -12.87 1.37 -20.49
N ARG A 158 -13.52 2.53 -20.34
CA ARG A 158 -14.64 2.85 -21.21
C ARG A 158 -14.05 2.96 -22.61
N GLY A 159 -14.31 1.95 -23.45
CA GLY A 159 -14.22 2.11 -24.88
C GLY A 159 -15.08 3.33 -25.27
N GLY A 160 -14.42 4.38 -25.73
CA GLY A 160 -15.01 5.64 -26.13
C GLY A 160 -13.89 6.56 -26.61
N PRO A 161 -14.08 7.29 -27.72
CA PRO A 161 -12.99 7.97 -28.40
C PRO A 161 -12.35 9.01 -27.49
N ALA A 162 -11.02 9.13 -27.61
CA ALA A 162 -10.24 10.11 -26.88
C ALA A 162 -10.84 11.51 -27.08
N ALA A 163 -11.23 12.16 -25.98
CA ALA A 163 -11.56 13.58 -26.01
C ALA A 163 -10.30 14.36 -26.42
N PRO A 164 -10.41 15.36 -27.32
CA PRO A 164 -9.25 16.05 -27.85
C PRO A 164 -8.52 16.81 -26.73
N ARG A 165 -7.21 16.63 -26.68
CA ARG A 165 -6.30 17.46 -25.88
C ARG A 165 -6.46 18.91 -26.37
N ARG A 166 -6.81 19.82 -25.48
CA ARG A 166 -6.64 21.26 -25.73
C ARG A 166 -5.17 21.62 -25.48
N LEU A 167 -4.62 22.35 -26.44
CA LEU A 167 -3.30 22.99 -26.42
C LEU A 167 -3.14 23.91 -25.22
#